data_AF-A0A7X9VZ02-F1
#
_entry.id   AF-A0A7X9VZ02-F1
#
_cell.length_a   1.000
_cell.length_b   1.000
_cell.length_c   1.000
_cell.angle_alpha   90.00
_cell.angle_beta   90.00
_cell.angle_gamma   90.00
#
_symmetry.space_group_name_H-M   'P 1'
#
loop_
_entity.id
_entity.type
_entity.pdbx_description
1 polymer ?
#
loop_
_entity_poly.entity_id
_entity_poly.type
_entity_poly.pdbx_seq_one_letter_code
_entity_poly.pdbx_strand_id
1 'polypeptide(L)'
;MNADPDPVAAPGYQQPLTDEGGWNRPVLVRTDVIPIALGGRSLQRGWLTAVGAVGLLATIGEMAFKWGFWWFWLVIPSGFAFFIGYRLIRKGFVRFADLINIEADQSGRVYLTTLRGDCPVCNGEVKLKDVGPKGYGKTVIQCTADSAHQWEFDPTRLDKL
;
A
#
# COMPACT_ATOMS: atom_id res chain seq x y z
N MET A 1 -1.64 38.09 48.10
CA MET A 1 -1.94 38.39 46.68
C MET A 1 -1.63 37.11 45.92
N ASN A 2 -2.63 36.24 45.80
CA ASN A 2 -2.49 34.97 45.08
C ASN A 2 -2.88 35.22 43.63
N ALA A 3 -1.91 35.10 42.72
CA ALA A 3 -2.20 35.03 41.29
C ALA A 3 -2.49 33.56 40.95
N ASP A 4 -3.76 33.30 40.64
CA ASP A 4 -4.20 32.05 40.02
C ASP A 4 -3.65 32.02 38.57
N PRO A 5 -3.01 30.94 38.09
CA PRO A 5 -2.63 30.85 36.70
C PRO A 5 -3.87 30.59 35.83
N ASP A 6 -4.07 31.45 34.83
CA ASP A 6 -5.13 31.33 33.83
C ASP A 6 -5.22 29.90 33.26
N PRO A 7 -6.43 29.33 33.10
CA PRO A 7 -6.56 28.03 32.46
C PRO A 7 -6.12 28.14 30.99
N VAL A 8 -5.05 27.44 30.64
CA VAL A 8 -4.57 27.27 29.27
C VAL A 8 -5.74 26.75 28.43
N ALA A 9 -6.31 27.65 27.63
CA ALA A 9 -7.37 27.32 26.69
C ALA A 9 -6.87 26.23 25.74
N ALA A 10 -7.59 25.10 25.69
CA ALA A 10 -7.34 24.05 24.72
C ALA A 10 -7.35 24.64 23.29
N PRO A 11 -6.43 24.26 22.39
CA PRO A 11 -6.45 24.76 21.03
C PRO A 11 -7.79 24.41 20.38
N GLY A 12 -8.52 25.44 19.94
CA GLY A 12 -9.84 25.32 19.36
C GLY A 12 -9.83 24.35 18.17
N TYR A 13 -10.70 23.35 18.22
CA TYR A 13 -10.96 22.43 17.13
C TYR A 13 -11.35 23.23 15.88
N GLN A 14 -10.46 23.29 14.90
CA GLN A 14 -10.77 23.90 13.60
C GLN A 14 -11.81 23.03 12.89
N GLN A 15 -12.98 23.61 12.60
CA GLN A 15 -13.98 22.97 11.73
C GLN A 15 -13.53 23.03 10.26
N PRO A 16 -13.90 22.02 9.44
CA PRO A 16 -13.47 21.94 8.05
C PRO A 16 -14.10 23.04 7.19
N LEU A 17 -13.30 23.61 6.29
CA LEU A 17 -13.57 24.87 5.57
C LEU A 17 -14.47 24.77 4.32
N THR A 18 -14.96 23.60 3.91
CA THR A 18 -15.77 23.46 2.67
C THR A 18 -16.57 22.16 2.62
N ASP A 19 -17.65 22.13 1.83
CA ASP A 19 -18.50 20.96 1.51
C ASP A 19 -17.74 19.82 0.77
N GLU A 20 -16.48 20.03 0.38
CA GLU A 20 -15.56 18.98 -0.10
C GLU A 20 -14.69 18.34 1.01
N GLY A 21 -14.97 18.65 2.28
CA GLY A 21 -14.39 17.95 3.44
C GLY A 21 -12.93 18.29 3.70
N GLY A 22 -12.71 19.46 4.31
CA GLY A 22 -11.40 19.95 4.72
C GLY A 22 -10.67 19.11 5.76
N TRP A 23 -9.36 18.98 5.56
CA TRP A 23 -8.17 19.03 6.42
C TRP A 23 -6.99 18.99 5.43
N ASN A 24 -5.89 19.73 5.63
CA ASN A 24 -4.71 19.56 4.74
C ASN A 24 -4.34 18.07 4.75
N ARG A 25 -4.44 17.37 3.61
CA ARG A 25 -4.18 15.93 3.57
C ARG A 25 -2.76 15.68 4.11
N PRO A 26 -2.57 14.67 4.97
CA PRO A 26 -1.24 14.35 5.46
C PRO A 26 -0.31 14.05 4.28
N VAL A 27 0.89 14.63 4.31
CA VAL A 27 1.93 14.31 3.33
C VAL A 27 2.51 12.95 3.72
N LEU A 28 2.38 11.97 2.83
CA LEU A 28 2.98 10.66 3.02
C LEU A 28 4.43 10.69 2.55
N VAL A 29 5.33 10.31 3.44
CA VAL A 29 6.76 10.17 3.18
C VAL A 29 7.11 8.68 3.20
N ARG A 30 7.98 8.27 2.27
CA ARG A 30 8.57 6.93 2.27
C ARG A 30 9.65 6.89 3.34
N THR A 31 9.40 6.10 4.37
CA THR A 31 10.34 5.95 5.50
C THR A 31 11.36 4.86 5.23
N ASP A 32 10.92 3.78 4.59
CA ASP A 32 11.77 2.68 4.14
C ASP A 32 11.53 2.41 2.66
N VAL A 33 12.61 2.22 1.91
CA VAL A 33 12.60 1.81 0.50
C VAL A 33 13.63 0.69 0.32
N ILE A 34 13.15 -0.55 0.27
CA ILE A 34 13.99 -1.74 0.15
C ILE A 34 13.85 -2.29 -1.27
N PRO A 35 14.91 -2.25 -2.11
CA PRO A 35 14.85 -2.82 -3.44
C PRO A 35 14.72 -4.35 -3.35
N ILE A 36 13.77 -4.93 -4.09
CA ILE A 36 13.66 -6.37 -4.20
C ILE A 36 14.66 -6.84 -5.25
N ALA A 37 15.71 -7.54 -4.83
CA ALA A 37 16.67 -8.17 -5.74
C ALA A 37 16.67 -9.69 -5.56
N LEU A 38 16.63 -10.41 -6.68
CA LEU A 38 16.81 -11.86 -6.72
C LEU A 38 18.15 -12.16 -7.37
N GLY A 39 19.06 -12.80 -6.63
CA GLY A 39 20.40 -13.14 -7.12
C GLY A 39 21.23 -11.92 -7.55
N GLY A 40 21.06 -10.77 -6.88
CA GLY A 40 21.76 -9.52 -7.20
C GLY A 40 21.18 -8.74 -8.38
N ARG A 41 20.11 -9.22 -9.03
CA ARG A 41 19.38 -8.49 -10.08
C ARG A 41 18.10 -7.90 -9.51
N SER A 42 17.85 -6.62 -9.81
CA SER A 42 16.59 -5.96 -9.43
C SER A 42 15.41 -6.69 -10.05
N LEU A 43 14.44 -7.05 -9.22
CA LEU A 43 13.21 -7.68 -9.67
C LEU A 43 12.41 -6.68 -10.50
N GLN A 44 12.07 -7.05 -11.73
CA GLN A 44 11.26 -6.22 -12.62
C GLN A 44 9.80 -6.68 -12.61
N ARG A 45 8.86 -5.73 -12.62
CA ARG A 45 7.41 -6.00 -12.69
C ARG A 45 7.01 -6.80 -13.92
N GLY A 46 7.70 -6.56 -15.05
CA GLY A 46 7.49 -7.29 -16.30
C GLY A 46 7.93 -8.74 -16.19
N TRP A 47 9.10 -8.98 -15.59
CA TRP A 47 9.60 -10.33 -15.35
C TRP A 47 8.71 -11.11 -14.38
N LEU A 48 8.24 -10.47 -13.30
CA LEU A 48 7.29 -11.07 -12.35
C LEU A 48 5.99 -11.52 -13.04
N THR A 49 5.43 -10.66 -13.90
CA THR A 49 4.22 -10.97 -14.67
C THR A 49 4.47 -12.10 -15.67
N ALA A 50 5.60 -12.06 -16.40
CA ALA A 50 5.93 -13.07 -17.39
C ALA A 50 6.14 -14.45 -16.76
N VAL A 51 6.91 -14.54 -15.66
CA VAL A 51 7.14 -15.79 -14.94
C VAL A 51 5.84 -16.35 -14.37
N GLY A 52 5.00 -15.49 -13.78
CA GLY A 52 3.69 -15.89 -13.29
C GLY A 52 2.78 -16.42 -14.41
N ALA A 53 2.74 -15.75 -15.56
CA ALA A 53 1.95 -16.20 -16.71
C ALA A 53 2.44 -17.54 -17.26
N VAL A 54 3.76 -17.72 -17.42
CA VAL A 54 4.35 -18.98 -17.89
C VAL A 54 4.04 -20.13 -16.91
N GLY A 55 4.17 -19.89 -15.60
CA GLY A 55 3.83 -20.89 -14.60
C GLY A 55 2.35 -21.28 -14.59
N LEU A 56 1.44 -20.31 -14.78
CA LEU A 56 0.00 -20.60 -14.94
C LEU A 56 -0.27 -21.44 -16.19
N LEU A 57 0.35 -21.12 -17.33
CA LEU A 57 0.22 -21.90 -18.56
C LEU A 57 0.78 -23.32 -18.41
N ALA A 58 1.92 -23.47 -17.74
CA ALA A 58 2.50 -24.77 -17.44
C ALA A 58 1.57 -25.63 -16.56
N THR A 59 0.88 -25.00 -15.60
CA THR A 59 -0.11 -25.68 -14.75
C THR A 59 -1.29 -26.23 -15.58
N ILE A 60 -1.77 -25.47 -16.57
CA ILE A 60 -2.85 -25.93 -17.47
C ILE A 60 -2.39 -27.16 -18.26
N GLY A 61 -1.15 -27.14 -18.77
CA GLY A 61 -0.54 -28.29 -19.42
C GLY A 61 -0.47 -29.50 -18.48
N GLU A 62 0.02 -29.33 -17.26
CA GLU A 62 0.09 -30.43 -16.29
C GLU A 62 -1.29 -31.00 -15.96
N MET A 63 -2.32 -30.17 -15.73
CA MET A 63 -3.67 -30.67 -15.47
C MET A 63 -4.25 -31.47 -16.65
N ALA A 64 -3.95 -31.06 -17.88
CA ALA A 64 -4.44 -31.72 -19.09
C ALA A 64 -3.80 -33.09 -19.33
N PHE A 65 -2.55 -33.28 -18.91
CA PHE A 65 -1.78 -34.51 -19.15
C PHE A 65 -1.59 -35.40 -17.90
N LYS A 66 -1.67 -34.83 -16.69
CA LYS A 66 -1.40 -35.50 -15.41
C LYS A 66 -2.42 -35.08 -14.35
N TRP A 67 -3.23 -36.06 -13.95
CA TRP A 67 -4.24 -35.90 -12.89
C TRP A 67 -3.64 -36.07 -11.49
N GLY A 68 -2.48 -35.45 -11.24
CA GLY A 68 -1.79 -35.50 -9.95
C GLY A 68 -2.03 -34.22 -9.15
N PHE A 69 -2.10 -34.30 -7.83
CA PHE A 69 -2.34 -33.12 -6.98
C PHE A 69 -1.21 -32.07 -7.08
N TRP A 70 -0.02 -32.42 -7.55
CA TRP A 70 1.19 -31.57 -7.52
C TRP A 70 1.10 -30.20 -8.22
N TRP A 71 0.15 -30.01 -9.13
CA TRP A 71 -0.04 -28.73 -9.83
C TRP A 71 -0.33 -27.56 -8.87
N PHE A 72 -0.85 -27.80 -7.66
CA PHE A 72 -1.13 -26.72 -6.70
C PHE A 72 0.15 -25.98 -6.28
N TRP A 73 1.29 -26.70 -6.20
CA TRP A 73 2.59 -26.12 -5.86
C TRP A 73 3.10 -25.15 -6.93
N LEU A 74 2.63 -25.31 -8.16
CA LEU A 74 3.01 -24.46 -9.28
C LEU A 74 2.01 -23.31 -9.44
N VAL A 75 0.71 -23.59 -9.32
CA VAL A 75 -0.35 -22.60 -9.58
C VAL A 75 -0.38 -21.48 -8.54
N ILE A 76 -0.18 -21.80 -7.26
CA ILE A 76 -0.30 -20.81 -6.17
C ILE A 76 0.80 -19.73 -6.28
N PRO A 77 2.10 -20.07 -6.32
CA PRO A 77 3.15 -19.06 -6.45
C PRO A 77 3.11 -18.35 -7.81
N SER A 78 2.73 -19.05 -8.89
CA SER A 78 2.61 -18.44 -10.22
C SER A 78 1.46 -17.45 -10.31
N GLY A 79 0.31 -17.81 -9.75
CA GLY A 79 -0.85 -16.92 -9.65
C GLY A 79 -0.55 -15.70 -8.79
N PHE A 80 0.16 -15.88 -7.69
CA PHE A 80 0.60 -14.78 -6.83
C PHE A 80 1.56 -13.83 -7.55
N ALA A 81 2.59 -14.36 -8.22
CA ALA A 81 3.55 -13.58 -9.01
C ALA A 81 2.87 -12.82 -10.14
N PHE A 82 1.97 -13.48 -10.89
CA PHE A 82 1.20 -12.85 -11.95
C PHE A 82 0.30 -11.74 -11.42
N PHE A 83 -0.43 -11.99 -10.33
CA PHE A 83 -1.33 -11.01 -9.71
C PHE A 83 -0.57 -9.75 -9.27
N ILE A 84 0.53 -9.91 -8.54
CA ILE A 84 1.36 -8.78 -8.10
C ILE A 84 1.92 -8.04 -9.31
N GLY A 85 2.50 -8.77 -10.27
CA GLY A 85 3.12 -8.17 -11.46
C GLY A 85 2.13 -7.35 -12.28
N TYR A 86 0.96 -7.93 -12.55
CA TYR A 86 -0.13 -7.27 -13.26
C TYR A 86 -0.62 -6.01 -12.52
N ARG A 87 -0.80 -6.08 -11.20
CA ARG A 87 -1.22 -4.91 -10.41
C ARG A 87 -0.15 -3.82 -10.39
N LEU A 88 1.13 -4.17 -10.33
CA LEU A 88 2.24 -3.22 -10.45
C LEU A 88 2.34 -2.58 -11.84
N ILE A 89 2.02 -3.31 -12.91
CA ILE A 89 1.93 -2.74 -14.26
C ILE A 89 0.77 -1.74 -14.34
N ARG A 90 -0.40 -2.10 -13.82
CA ARG A 90 -1.62 -1.29 -13.95
C ARG A 90 -1.67 -0.07 -13.03
N LYS A 91 -1.17 -0.20 -11.80
CA LYS A 91 -1.29 0.82 -10.75
C LYS A 91 0.04 1.33 -10.22
N GLY A 92 1.15 0.67 -10.51
CA GLY A 92 2.46 0.98 -9.90
C GLY A 92 2.56 0.64 -8.41
N PHE A 93 1.47 0.18 -7.79
CA PHE A 93 1.33 0.05 -6.35
C PHE A 93 0.49 -1.19 -6.00
N VAL A 94 0.99 -1.99 -5.06
CA VAL A 94 0.30 -3.11 -4.43
C VAL A 94 0.53 -3.04 -2.94
N ARG A 95 -0.51 -3.27 -2.14
CA ARG A 95 -0.39 -3.30 -0.69
C ARG A 95 -0.53 -4.70 -0.15
N PHE A 96 0.29 -5.04 0.84
CA PHE A 96 0.28 -6.36 1.47
C PHE A 96 0.04 -6.25 2.98
N ALA A 97 -1.07 -6.85 3.42
CA ALA A 97 -1.41 -7.12 4.83
C ALA A 97 -1.21 -5.92 5.78
N ASP A 98 -1.61 -4.73 5.34
CA ASP A 98 -1.44 -3.45 6.03
C ASP A 98 -0.02 -2.99 6.42
N LEU A 99 0.99 -3.86 6.30
CA LEU A 99 2.34 -3.64 6.82
C LEU A 99 3.31 -3.08 5.77
N ILE A 100 3.22 -3.59 4.54
CA ILE A 100 4.22 -3.32 3.51
C ILE A 100 3.54 -2.98 2.20
N ASN A 101 4.06 -1.97 1.52
CA ASN A 101 3.65 -1.61 0.18
C ASN A 101 4.71 -2.11 -0.80
N ILE A 102 4.28 -2.49 -1.99
CA ILE A 102 5.13 -2.90 -3.09
C ILE A 102 4.91 -1.86 -4.18
N GLU A 103 5.95 -1.13 -4.52
CA GLU A 103 5.94 -0.08 -5.53
C GLU A 103 6.82 -0.48 -6.71
N ALA A 104 6.48 0.00 -7.90
CA ALA A 104 7.34 -0.11 -9.06
C ALA A 104 7.73 1.27 -9.58
N ASP A 105 9.02 1.48 -9.82
CA ASP A 105 9.53 2.73 -10.41
C ASP A 105 9.21 2.81 -11.92
N GLN A 106 9.57 3.95 -12.54
CA GLN A 106 9.36 4.14 -13.97
C GLN A 106 10.12 3.11 -14.84
N SER A 107 11.31 2.69 -14.39
CA SER A 107 12.11 1.65 -15.04
C SER A 107 11.54 0.23 -14.84
N GLY A 108 10.50 0.09 -14.01
CA GLY A 108 9.84 -1.17 -13.70
C GLY A 108 10.52 -2.01 -12.62
N ARG A 109 11.49 -1.47 -11.88
CA ARG A 109 12.09 -2.14 -10.71
C ARG A 109 11.12 -2.09 -9.54
N VAL A 110 11.09 -3.17 -8.77
CA VAL A 110 10.15 -3.37 -7.67
C VAL A 110 10.82 -3.11 -6.32
N TYR A 111 10.14 -2.37 -5.45
CA TYR A 111 10.61 -1.98 -4.12
C TYR A 111 9.54 -2.32 -3.09
N LEU A 112 9.96 -2.73 -1.90
CA LEU A 112 9.11 -2.69 -0.71
C LEU A 112 9.24 -1.32 -0.08
N THR A 113 8.11 -0.66 0.16
CA THR A 113 8.06 0.67 0.76
C THR A 113 7.15 0.71 1.97
N THR A 114 7.52 1.55 2.94
CA THR A 114 6.67 1.86 4.09
C THR A 114 6.33 3.35 4.05
N LEU A 115 5.03 3.65 3.92
CA LEU A 115 4.49 5.00 3.86
C LEU A 115 3.99 5.41 5.24
N ARG A 116 4.53 6.52 5.75
CA ARG A 116 4.15 7.15 7.02
C ARG A 116 4.05 8.65 6.82
N GLY A 117 3.34 9.34 7.70
CA GLY A 117 3.29 10.80 7.68
C GLY A 117 2.75 11.32 9.00
N ASP A 118 2.60 12.63 9.10
CA ASP A 118 2.05 13.28 10.28
C ASP A 118 0.58 13.62 10.07
N CYS A 119 -0.21 13.35 11.10
CA CYS A 119 -1.63 13.67 11.15
C CYS A 119 -1.81 15.18 11.30
N PRO A 120 -2.48 15.86 10.38
CA PRO A 120 -2.69 17.31 10.43
C PRO A 120 -3.60 17.75 11.59
N VAL A 121 -4.32 16.82 12.23
CA VAL A 121 -5.31 17.11 13.27
C VAL A 121 -4.72 16.99 14.68
N CYS A 122 -3.95 15.94 14.94
CA CYS A 122 -3.44 15.63 16.27
C CYS A 122 -1.92 15.47 16.35
N ASN A 123 -1.19 15.75 15.26
CA ASN A 123 0.26 15.52 15.13
C ASN A 123 0.70 14.07 15.45
N GLY A 124 -0.23 13.11 15.43
CA GLY A 124 0.06 11.68 15.54
C GLY A 124 0.55 11.10 14.22
N GLU A 125 1.08 9.89 14.22
CA GLU A 125 1.50 9.21 12.99
C GLU A 125 0.28 8.79 12.15
N VAL A 126 0.36 8.93 10.83
CA VAL A 126 -0.60 8.33 9.89
C VAL A 126 0.06 7.18 9.13
N LYS A 127 -0.74 6.14 8.87
CA LYS A 127 -0.35 4.99 8.04
C LYS A 127 -1.46 4.71 7.04
N LEU A 128 -1.14 3.94 6.02
CA LEU A 128 -2.19 3.37 5.20
C LEU A 128 -2.98 2.34 6.03
N LYS A 129 -4.26 2.17 5.74
CA LYS A 129 -5.09 1.09 6.27
C LYS A 129 -6.16 0.69 5.26
N ASP A 130 -6.48 -0.59 5.20
CA ASP A 130 -7.59 -1.06 4.38
C ASP A 130 -8.86 -1.06 5.24
N VAL A 131 -9.85 -0.26 4.84
CA VAL A 131 -11.12 -0.11 5.56
C VAL A 131 -12.26 -0.64 4.70
N GLY A 132 -13.04 -1.55 5.24
CA GLY A 132 -14.22 -2.13 4.59
C GLY A 132 -14.30 -3.66 4.76
N PRO A 133 -15.37 -4.29 4.26
CA PRO A 133 -15.53 -5.74 4.30
C PRO A 133 -14.45 -6.45 3.47
N LYS A 134 -14.04 -7.64 3.91
CA LYS A 134 -13.03 -8.47 3.23
C LYS A 134 -13.36 -8.60 1.73
N GLY A 135 -12.43 -8.18 0.87
CA GLY A 135 -12.59 -8.23 -0.59
C GLY A 135 -13.06 -6.93 -1.25
N TYR A 136 -13.63 -5.98 -0.49
CA TYR A 136 -14.08 -4.66 -0.98
C TYR A 136 -13.48 -3.50 -0.16
N GLY A 137 -12.41 -3.76 0.59
CA GLY A 137 -11.72 -2.75 1.37
C GLY A 137 -11.14 -1.65 0.48
N LYS A 138 -11.34 -0.40 0.87
CA LYS A 138 -10.63 0.75 0.29
C LYS A 138 -9.39 1.04 1.13
N THR A 139 -8.25 1.21 0.46
CA THR A 139 -7.06 1.72 1.13
C THR A 139 -7.28 3.20 1.42
N VAL A 140 -7.01 3.60 2.65
CA VAL A 140 -7.13 4.97 3.15
C VAL A 140 -5.90 5.34 3.94
N ILE A 141 -5.68 6.63 4.12
CA ILE A 141 -4.72 7.15 5.08
C ILE A 141 -5.47 7.26 6.40
N GLN A 142 -4.98 6.68 7.49
CA GLN A 142 -5.60 6.73 8.80
C GLN A 142 -4.57 7.05 9.88
N CYS A 143 -4.94 7.91 10.83
CA CYS A 143 -4.11 8.18 12.00
C CYS A 143 -4.06 6.96 12.94
N THR A 144 -2.90 6.69 13.51
CA THR A 144 -2.71 5.61 14.48
C THR A 144 -3.28 5.94 15.86
N ALA A 145 -3.40 7.23 16.18
CA ALA A 145 -3.92 7.70 17.46
C ALA A 145 -5.46 7.81 17.47
N ASP A 146 -6.07 8.16 16.34
CA ASP A 146 -7.51 8.27 16.20
C ASP A 146 -7.99 7.76 14.83
N SER A 147 -8.83 6.73 14.83
CA SER A 147 -9.36 6.11 13.61
C SER A 147 -10.38 6.99 12.87
N ALA A 148 -10.95 8.01 13.53
CA ALA A 148 -11.82 8.99 12.90
C ALA A 148 -11.05 9.91 11.93
N HIS A 149 -9.74 10.09 12.15
CA HIS A 149 -8.87 10.83 11.25
C HIS A 149 -8.49 9.95 10.06
N GLN A 150 -9.32 10.01 9.01
CA GLN A 150 -9.19 9.20 7.81
C GLN A 150 -9.29 10.06 6.54
N TRP A 151 -8.44 9.76 5.56
CA TRP A 151 -8.44 10.40 4.25
C TRP A 151 -8.40 9.36 3.12
N GLU A 152 -8.93 9.73 1.97
CA GLU A 152 -8.83 8.90 0.77
C GLU A 152 -7.36 8.77 0.32
N PHE A 153 -6.93 7.54 0.06
CA PHE A 153 -5.62 7.26 -0.51
C PHE A 153 -5.72 7.11 -2.03
N ASP A 154 -5.02 7.97 -2.75
CA ASP A 154 -4.87 7.90 -4.20
C ASP A 154 -3.41 7.59 -4.55
N PRO A 155 -3.09 6.36 -5.00
CA PRO A 155 -1.72 5.98 -5.32
C PRO A 155 -1.16 6.73 -6.53
N THR A 156 -2.00 7.36 -7.36
CA THR A 156 -1.51 8.13 -8.52
C THR A 156 -0.90 9.48 -8.15
N ARG A 157 -1.17 9.95 -6.92
CA ARG A 157 -0.62 11.20 -6.36
C ARG A 157 0.70 11.02 -5.62
N LEU A 158 1.12 9.77 -5.39
CA LEU A 158 2.46 9.51 -4.89
C LEU A 158 3.46 9.89 -5.97
N ASP A 159 4.45 10.71 -5.60
CA ASP A 159 5.58 10.98 -6.48
C ASP A 159 6.21 9.66 -6.91
N LYS A 160 6.46 9.51 -8.21
CA LYS A 160 7.06 8.30 -8.75
C LYS A 160 8.49 8.17 -8.22
N LEU A 161 8.83 6.96 -7.77
CA LEU A 161 10.21 6.55 -7.50
C LEU A 161 11.06 6.61 -8.78
#